data_AF-A0A6V8E344-F1
#
_entry.id   AF-A0A6V8E344-F1
#
_cell.length_a   1.000
_cell.length_b   1.000
_cell.length_c   1.000
_cell.angle_alpha   90.00
_cell.angle_beta   90.00
_cell.angle_gamma   90.00
#
_symmetry.space_group_name_H-M   'P 1'
#
loop_
_entity.id
_entity.type
_entity.pdbx_description
1 polymer ?
#
loop_
_entity_poly.entity_id
_entity_poly.type
_entity_poly.pdbx_seq_one_letter_code
_entity_poly.pdbx_strand_id
1 'polypeptide(L)'
;MTNIDPPQGPGVFISRWRTEGPVSSDVLVTWKDELDWPSWLSLAEAALFMDAPELLETMTVHLSDGEEAVLRLVRRRWLGDTRLTEAIEEALVVVRTPATRDLALEGRLRMERGLVRFEEGDMDGAEEDLTWAETRLKSVAKASRDHDLALLNKAAYHMAQGEALMALQVYGDISRKGGHAHETIAISRLGASRIRHALGHEFDAG
;
A
#
# COMPACT_ATOMS: atom_id res chain seq x y z
N MET A 1 9.19 -19.85 25.29
CA MET A 1 9.59 -18.85 24.28
C MET A 1 8.77 -19.10 23.05
N THR A 2 7.87 -18.18 22.70
CA THR A 2 7.14 -18.26 21.44
C THR A 2 8.15 -17.99 20.33
N ASN A 3 8.37 -18.97 19.46
CA ASN A 3 9.23 -18.77 18.30
C ASN A 3 8.48 -17.84 17.35
N ILE A 4 8.98 -16.62 17.17
CA ILE A 4 8.41 -15.67 16.21
C ILE A 4 9.22 -15.88 14.94
N ASP A 5 8.71 -16.68 14.00
CA ASP A 5 9.25 -16.70 12.65
C ASP A 5 8.91 -15.36 12.00
N PRO A 6 9.90 -14.55 11.61
CA PRO A 6 9.64 -13.29 10.93
C PRO A 6 8.95 -13.60 9.60
N PRO A 7 7.91 -12.84 9.22
CA PRO A 7 7.28 -13.01 7.92
C PRO A 7 8.33 -12.85 6.82
N GLN A 8 8.34 -13.77 5.86
CA GLN A 8 9.23 -13.65 4.71
C GLN A 8 8.80 -12.43 3.88
N GLY A 9 9.69 -11.45 3.75
CA GLY A 9 9.50 -10.28 2.91
C GLY A 9 9.98 -10.52 1.48
N PRO A 10 9.67 -9.61 0.54
CA PRO A 10 10.12 -9.74 -0.85
C PRO A 10 11.65 -9.73 -0.97
N GLY A 11 12.37 -9.23 0.05
CA GLY A 11 13.83 -9.28 0.14
C GLY A 11 14.45 -10.67 0.04
N VAL A 12 13.72 -11.74 0.39
CA VAL A 12 14.20 -13.13 0.19
C VAL A 12 14.40 -13.40 -1.30
N PHE A 13 13.47 -12.96 -2.13
CA PHE A 13 13.54 -13.11 -3.58
C PHE A 13 14.75 -12.36 -4.16
N ILE A 14 14.99 -11.12 -3.70
CA ILE A 14 16.13 -10.31 -4.13
C ILE A 14 17.45 -10.93 -3.65
N SER A 15 17.51 -11.46 -2.43
CA SER A 15 18.70 -12.14 -1.90
C SER A 15 19.04 -13.38 -2.73
N ARG A 16 18.02 -14.14 -3.14
CA ARG A 16 18.20 -15.31 -4.01
C ARG A 16 18.74 -14.89 -5.37
N TRP A 17 18.16 -13.86 -6.00
CA TRP A 17 18.69 -13.30 -7.25
C TRP A 17 20.16 -12.89 -7.15
N ARG A 18 20.56 -12.23 -6.05
CA ARG A 18 21.96 -11.82 -5.86
C ARG A 18 22.94 -12.98 -5.70
N THR A 19 22.44 -14.17 -5.34
CA THR A 19 23.27 -15.36 -5.07
C THR A 19 23.28 -16.32 -6.26
N GLU A 20 22.13 -16.51 -6.90
CA GLU A 20 21.89 -17.52 -7.94
C GLU A 20 21.67 -16.90 -9.33
N GLY A 21 21.51 -15.59 -9.42
CA GLY A 21 21.29 -14.85 -10.66
C GLY A 21 22.58 -14.47 -11.41
N PRO A 22 22.45 -13.90 -12.62
CA PRO A 22 21.19 -13.65 -13.34
C PRO A 22 20.58 -14.94 -13.92
N VAL A 23 19.25 -15.04 -13.90
CA VAL A 23 18.46 -16.16 -14.47
C VAL A 23 17.37 -15.64 -15.39
N SER A 24 16.75 -16.51 -16.19
CA SER A 24 15.65 -16.12 -17.09
C SER A 24 14.35 -15.83 -16.35
N SER A 25 13.43 -15.14 -17.03
CA SER A 25 12.08 -14.85 -16.52
C SER A 25 11.29 -16.10 -16.13
N ASP A 26 11.51 -17.23 -16.82
CA ASP A 26 10.85 -18.51 -16.52
C ASP A 26 11.33 -19.12 -15.19
N VAL A 27 12.62 -18.96 -14.87
CA VAL A 27 13.17 -19.39 -13.58
C VAL A 27 12.59 -18.52 -12.45
N LEU A 28 12.39 -17.22 -12.69
CA LEU A 28 11.76 -16.33 -11.71
C LEU A 28 10.32 -16.75 -11.38
N VAL A 29 9.55 -17.24 -12.35
CA VAL A 29 8.20 -17.80 -12.11
C VAL A 29 8.30 -18.97 -11.13
N THR A 30 9.24 -19.89 -11.38
CA THR A 30 9.48 -21.05 -10.51
C THR A 30 9.81 -20.61 -9.09
N TRP A 31 10.69 -19.61 -8.92
CA TRP A 31 11.02 -19.08 -7.59
C TRP A 31 9.84 -18.42 -6.89
N LYS A 32 8.99 -17.70 -7.64
CA LYS A 32 7.81 -17.05 -7.10
C LYS A 32 6.81 -18.08 -6.58
N ASP A 33 6.63 -19.17 -7.31
CA ASP A 33 5.73 -20.27 -6.94
C ASP A 33 6.28 -21.07 -5.75
N GLU A 34 7.59 -21.34 -5.71
CA GLU A 34 8.27 -21.98 -4.57
C GLU A 34 8.13 -21.18 -3.27
N LEU A 35 8.14 -19.85 -3.37
CA LEU A 35 7.99 -18.92 -2.25
C LEU A 35 6.52 -18.57 -1.94
N ASP A 36 5.57 -19.12 -2.71
CA ASP A 36 4.13 -18.81 -2.64
C ASP A 36 3.86 -17.29 -2.63
N TRP A 37 4.61 -16.54 -3.46
CA TRP A 37 4.56 -15.08 -3.42
C TRP A 37 3.39 -14.56 -4.27
N PRO A 38 2.52 -13.69 -3.74
CA PRO A 38 1.22 -13.41 -4.37
C PRO A 38 1.28 -12.43 -5.56
N SER A 39 2.25 -11.52 -5.60
CA SER A 39 2.22 -10.38 -6.53
C SER A 39 3.57 -10.09 -7.18
N TRP A 40 3.59 -9.98 -8.50
CA TRP A 40 4.76 -9.52 -9.26
C TRP A 40 5.07 -8.05 -9.00
N LEU A 41 4.04 -7.19 -8.91
CA LEU A 41 4.22 -5.78 -8.56
C LEU A 41 5.02 -5.59 -7.26
N SER A 42 4.70 -6.36 -6.21
CA SER A 42 5.42 -6.25 -4.93
C SER A 42 6.90 -6.66 -5.02
N LEU A 43 7.24 -7.62 -5.89
CA LEU A 43 8.63 -8.01 -6.17
C LEU A 43 9.35 -6.94 -7.00
N ALA A 44 8.65 -6.34 -7.96
CA ALA A 44 9.18 -5.28 -8.82
C ALA A 44 9.51 -4.01 -8.02
N GLU A 45 8.60 -3.60 -7.13
CA GLU A 45 8.84 -2.50 -6.21
C GLU A 45 10.03 -2.78 -5.29
N ALA A 46 10.10 -3.99 -4.73
CA ALA A 46 11.21 -4.39 -3.89
C ALA A 46 12.56 -4.37 -4.65
N ALA A 47 12.58 -4.88 -5.89
CA ALA A 47 13.77 -4.84 -6.76
C ALA A 47 14.19 -3.39 -7.08
N LEU A 48 13.23 -2.49 -7.33
CA LEU A 48 13.49 -1.07 -7.52
C LEU A 48 14.13 -0.44 -6.27
N PHE A 49 13.55 -0.66 -5.09
CA PHE A 49 14.04 -0.07 -3.83
C PHE A 49 15.38 -0.66 -3.37
N MET A 50 15.67 -1.91 -3.72
CA MET A 50 16.94 -2.58 -3.40
C MET A 50 17.98 -2.47 -4.51
N ASP A 51 17.78 -1.59 -5.49
CA ASP A 51 18.73 -1.32 -6.58
C ASP A 51 19.17 -2.59 -7.31
N ALA A 52 18.19 -3.39 -7.75
CA ALA A 52 18.40 -4.60 -8.55
C ALA A 52 17.81 -4.44 -9.96
N PRO A 53 18.43 -3.60 -10.83
CA PRO A 53 17.87 -3.23 -12.12
C PRO A 53 17.76 -4.41 -13.10
N GLU A 54 18.72 -5.34 -13.15
CA GLU A 54 18.65 -6.49 -14.06
C GLU A 54 17.52 -7.46 -13.67
N LEU A 55 17.30 -7.63 -12.36
CA LEU A 55 16.18 -8.40 -11.83
C LEU A 55 14.84 -7.73 -12.20
N LEU A 56 14.76 -6.42 -12.02
CA LEU A 56 13.58 -5.64 -12.36
C LEU A 56 13.25 -5.80 -13.85
N GLU A 57 14.23 -5.61 -14.74
CA GLU A 57 14.07 -5.80 -16.18
C GLU A 57 13.56 -7.21 -16.50
N THR A 58 14.18 -8.24 -15.91
CA THR A 58 13.80 -9.64 -16.14
C THR A 58 12.36 -9.96 -15.73
N MET A 59 11.81 -9.30 -14.70
CA MET A 59 10.45 -9.58 -14.23
C MET A 59 9.36 -8.72 -14.87
N THR A 60 9.72 -7.64 -15.58
CA THR A 60 8.73 -6.71 -16.17
C THR A 60 7.73 -7.39 -17.11
N VAL A 61 8.16 -8.44 -17.81
CA VAL A 61 7.32 -9.24 -18.71
C VAL A 61 6.13 -9.91 -18.00
N HIS A 62 6.19 -10.04 -16.67
CA HIS A 62 5.14 -10.68 -15.88
C HIS A 62 4.15 -9.68 -15.25
N LEU A 63 4.40 -8.38 -15.38
CA LEU A 63 3.50 -7.35 -14.89
C LEU A 63 2.33 -7.18 -15.85
N SER A 64 1.12 -7.07 -15.30
CA SER A 64 -0.01 -6.56 -16.06
C SER A 64 0.17 -5.08 -16.42
N ASP A 65 -0.56 -4.59 -17.43
CA ASP A 65 -0.55 -3.17 -17.82
C ASP A 65 -0.84 -2.24 -16.63
N GLY A 66 -1.75 -2.65 -15.74
CA GLY A 66 -2.09 -1.92 -14.52
C GLY A 66 -0.94 -1.90 -13.51
N GLU A 67 -0.31 -3.06 -13.25
CA GLU A 67 0.85 -3.14 -12.36
C GLU A 67 2.03 -2.34 -12.90
N GLU A 68 2.27 -2.39 -14.21
CA GLU A 68 3.32 -1.61 -14.86
C GLU A 68 3.06 -0.10 -14.72
N ALA A 69 1.81 0.34 -14.90
CA ALA A 69 1.43 1.75 -14.70
C ALA A 69 1.68 2.21 -13.25
N VAL A 70 1.35 1.37 -12.26
CA VAL A 70 1.65 1.65 -10.85
C VAL A 70 3.16 1.67 -10.58
N LEU A 71 3.92 0.71 -11.12
CA LEU A 71 5.37 0.66 -10.97
C LEU A 71 6.04 1.92 -11.56
N ARG A 72 5.57 2.41 -12.70
CA ARG A 72 6.05 3.67 -13.30
C ARG A 72 5.84 4.85 -12.35
N LEU A 73 4.67 4.93 -11.69
CA LEU A 73 4.40 5.95 -10.67
C LEU A 73 5.38 5.84 -9.49
N VAL A 74 5.57 4.63 -8.96
CA VAL A 74 6.52 4.37 -7.86
C VAL A 74 7.94 4.77 -8.25
N ARG A 75 8.37 4.46 -9.48
CA ARG A 75 9.68 4.84 -10.00
C ARG A 75 9.86 6.35 -10.12
N ARG A 76 8.85 7.08 -10.57
CA ARG A 76 8.88 8.56 -10.61
C ARG A 76 9.09 9.14 -9.21
N ARG A 77 8.30 8.67 -8.23
CA ARG A 77 8.45 9.08 -6.83
C ARG A 77 9.84 8.74 -6.28
N TRP A 78 10.37 7.55 -6.58
CA TRP A 78 11.71 7.14 -6.17
C TRP A 78 12.81 8.06 -6.72
N LEU A 79 12.63 8.58 -7.95
CA LEU A 79 13.54 9.55 -8.56
C LEU A 79 13.34 10.99 -8.05
N GLY A 80 12.45 11.21 -7.08
CA GLY A 80 12.18 12.50 -6.47
C GLY A 80 11.20 13.39 -7.23
N ASP A 81 10.43 12.84 -8.18
CA ASP A 81 9.36 13.58 -8.84
C ASP A 81 8.23 13.90 -7.85
N THR A 82 7.90 15.18 -7.73
CA THR A 82 6.85 15.69 -6.84
C THR A 82 5.56 16.04 -7.59
N ARG A 83 5.56 16.00 -8.93
CA ARG A 83 4.39 16.34 -9.76
C ARG A 83 3.73 15.06 -10.27
N LEU A 84 3.06 14.36 -9.36
CA LEU A 84 2.53 13.03 -9.62
C LEU A 84 1.10 13.03 -10.19
N THR A 85 0.39 14.15 -10.17
CA THR A 85 -1.04 14.25 -10.55
C THR A 85 -1.31 13.68 -11.94
N GLU A 86 -0.57 14.12 -12.96
CA GLU A 86 -0.72 13.62 -14.33
C GLU A 86 -0.40 12.12 -14.43
N ALA A 87 0.69 11.66 -13.79
CA ALA A 87 1.09 10.27 -13.80
C ALA A 87 0.05 9.35 -13.11
N ILE A 88 -0.60 9.84 -12.04
CA ILE A 88 -1.67 9.10 -11.36
C ILE A 88 -2.91 9.04 -12.25
N GLU A 89 -3.29 10.12 -12.93
CA GLU A 89 -4.44 10.12 -13.85
C GLU A 89 -4.21 9.18 -15.04
N GLU A 90 -3.01 9.18 -15.63
CA GLU A 90 -2.62 8.24 -16.68
C GLU A 90 -2.75 6.79 -16.22
N ALA A 91 -2.25 6.47 -15.03
CA ALA A 91 -2.37 5.13 -14.45
C ALA A 91 -3.83 4.75 -14.14
N LEU A 92 -4.63 5.71 -13.66
CA LEU A 92 -6.06 5.52 -13.42
C LEU A 92 -6.81 5.23 -14.72
N VAL A 93 -6.44 5.83 -15.86
CA VAL A 93 -7.03 5.47 -17.17
C VAL A 93 -6.76 4.01 -17.50
N VAL A 94 -5.54 3.51 -17.26
CA VAL A 94 -5.18 2.11 -17.53
C VAL A 94 -6.03 1.16 -16.68
N VAL A 95 -6.07 1.35 -15.36
CA VAL A 95 -6.78 0.41 -14.46
C VAL A 95 -8.31 0.54 -14.49
N ARG A 96 -8.87 1.54 -15.19
CA ARG A 96 -10.32 1.70 -15.40
C ARG A 96 -10.79 1.20 -16.76
N THR A 97 -9.88 1.08 -17.73
CA THR A 97 -10.19 0.55 -19.07
C THR A 97 -10.72 -0.89 -18.95
N PRO A 98 -11.85 -1.26 -19.59
CA PRO A 98 -12.47 -2.58 -19.40
C PRO A 98 -11.55 -3.78 -19.63
N ALA A 99 -10.60 -3.68 -20.56
CA ALA A 99 -9.66 -4.75 -20.88
C ALA A 99 -8.59 -4.98 -19.81
N THR A 100 -8.23 -3.92 -19.07
CA THR A 100 -7.13 -3.87 -18.10
C THR A 100 -7.63 -3.49 -16.71
N ARG A 101 -8.95 -3.65 -16.46
CA ARG A 101 -9.60 -3.12 -15.28
C ARG A 101 -9.13 -3.86 -14.03
N ASP A 102 -8.61 -3.10 -13.06
CA ASP A 102 -8.19 -3.62 -11.76
C ASP A 102 -8.68 -2.71 -10.63
N LEU A 103 -9.61 -3.22 -9.83
CA LEU A 103 -10.24 -2.48 -8.74
C LEU A 103 -9.33 -2.29 -7.53
N ALA A 104 -8.38 -3.19 -7.30
CA ALA A 104 -7.42 -3.07 -6.20
C ALA A 104 -6.40 -1.99 -6.55
N LEU A 105 -5.85 -2.02 -7.77
CA LEU A 105 -4.93 -0.99 -8.25
C LEU A 105 -5.62 0.37 -8.41
N GLU A 106 -6.89 0.43 -8.84
CA GLU A 106 -7.67 1.68 -8.81
C GLU A 106 -7.79 2.23 -7.38
N GLY A 107 -8.09 1.37 -6.40
CA GLY A 107 -8.14 1.76 -4.99
C GLY A 107 -6.81 2.35 -4.51
N ARG A 108 -5.70 1.70 -4.84
CA ARG A 108 -4.36 2.19 -4.52
C ARG A 108 -4.05 3.52 -5.20
N LEU A 109 -4.33 3.66 -6.49
CA LEU A 109 -4.07 4.90 -7.24
C LEU A 109 -4.92 6.07 -6.75
N ARG A 110 -6.19 5.83 -6.40
CA ARG A 110 -7.02 6.87 -5.78
C ARG A 110 -6.54 7.26 -4.39
N MET A 111 -6.06 6.31 -3.59
CA MET A 111 -5.43 6.64 -2.31
C MET A 111 -4.23 7.59 -2.52
N GLU A 112 -3.36 7.29 -3.50
CA GLU A 112 -2.23 8.16 -3.85
C GLU A 112 -2.70 9.54 -4.35
N ARG A 113 -3.73 9.59 -5.20
CA ARG A 113 -4.31 10.86 -5.67
C ARG A 113 -4.89 11.69 -4.53
N GLY A 114 -5.55 11.05 -3.56
CA GLY A 114 -6.11 11.71 -2.39
C GLY A 114 -5.03 12.36 -1.53
N LEU A 115 -3.87 11.71 -1.37
CA LEU A 115 -2.72 12.30 -0.68
C LEU A 115 -2.16 13.51 -1.44
N VAL A 116 -2.01 13.41 -2.76
CA VAL A 116 -1.53 14.53 -3.59
C VAL A 116 -2.49 15.72 -3.52
N ARG A 117 -3.80 15.48 -3.65
CA ARG A 117 -4.84 16.52 -3.51
C ARG A 117 -4.80 17.19 -2.13
N PHE A 118 -4.60 16.41 -1.08
CA PHE A 118 -4.46 16.94 0.28
C PHE A 118 -3.23 17.86 0.39
N GLU A 119 -2.09 17.48 -0.17
CA GLU A 119 -0.88 18.31 -0.20
C GLU A 119 -1.06 19.59 -1.03
N GLU A 120 -1.86 19.53 -2.09
CA GLU A 120 -2.25 20.67 -2.95
C GLU A 120 -3.32 21.57 -2.31
N GLY A 121 -3.91 21.16 -1.18
CA GLY A 121 -4.97 21.89 -0.47
C GLY A 121 -6.40 21.65 -0.99
N ASP A 122 -6.58 20.70 -1.91
CA ASP A 122 -7.90 20.23 -2.36
C ASP A 122 -8.47 19.22 -1.35
N MET A 123 -9.07 19.77 -0.30
CA MET A 123 -9.60 18.98 0.80
C MET A 123 -10.76 18.07 0.39
N ASP A 124 -11.74 18.62 -0.34
CA ASP A 124 -12.92 17.89 -0.78
C ASP A 124 -12.54 16.74 -1.73
N GLY A 125 -11.65 17.00 -2.69
CA GLY A 125 -11.17 15.99 -3.63
C GLY A 125 -10.30 14.93 -2.95
N ALA A 126 -9.56 15.28 -1.90
CA ALA A 126 -8.81 14.33 -1.08
C ALA A 126 -9.73 13.39 -0.29
N GLU A 127 -10.77 13.93 0.35
CA GLU A 127 -11.74 13.14 1.10
C GLU A 127 -12.47 12.14 0.20
N GLU A 128 -12.91 12.59 -0.98
CA GLU A 128 -13.60 11.76 -1.97
C GLU A 128 -12.73 10.55 -2.34
N ASP A 129 -11.46 10.79 -2.68
CA ASP A 129 -10.54 9.76 -3.12
C ASP A 129 -10.14 8.79 -2.00
N LEU A 130 -9.82 9.30 -0.81
CA LEU A 130 -9.46 8.48 0.35
C LEU A 130 -10.65 7.61 0.80
N THR A 131 -11.87 8.15 0.78
CA THR A 131 -13.09 7.39 1.10
C THR A 131 -13.39 6.33 0.06
N TRP A 132 -13.24 6.65 -1.23
CA TRP A 132 -13.42 5.68 -2.28
C TRP A 132 -12.40 4.54 -2.17
N ALA A 133 -11.12 4.88 -1.97
CA ALA A 133 -10.04 3.91 -1.83
C ALA A 133 -10.27 2.96 -0.66
N GLU A 134 -10.57 3.49 0.53
CA GLU A 134 -10.88 2.69 1.72
C GLU A 134 -12.06 1.74 1.46
N THR A 135 -13.18 2.28 0.98
CA THR A 135 -14.39 1.50 0.70
C THR A 135 -14.12 0.39 -0.32
N ARG A 136 -13.40 0.71 -1.39
CA ARG A 136 -13.12 -0.26 -2.46
C ARG A 136 -12.17 -1.34 -1.97
N LEU A 137 -11.05 -0.97 -1.36
CA LEU A 137 -10.02 -1.90 -0.90
C LEU A 137 -10.56 -2.81 0.21
N LYS A 138 -11.45 -2.32 1.06
CA LYS A 138 -12.20 -3.15 2.01
C LYS A 138 -13.01 -4.26 1.34
N SER A 139 -13.54 -3.98 0.14
CA SER A 139 -14.35 -4.94 -0.62
C SER A 139 -13.52 -5.92 -1.44
N VAL A 140 -12.41 -5.49 -2.05
CA VAL A 140 -11.67 -6.31 -3.03
C VAL A 140 -10.34 -6.86 -2.52
N ALA A 141 -9.78 -6.24 -1.48
CA ALA A 141 -8.46 -6.55 -0.93
C ALA A 141 -8.47 -6.40 0.60
N LYS A 142 -9.50 -6.94 1.27
CA LYS A 142 -9.69 -6.76 2.70
C LYS A 142 -8.45 -7.21 3.49
N ALA A 143 -7.99 -6.32 4.36
CA ALA A 143 -6.81 -6.51 5.19
C ALA A 143 -5.52 -6.83 4.41
N SER A 144 -5.48 -6.44 3.13
CA SER A 144 -4.21 -6.31 2.41
C SER A 144 -3.43 -5.10 2.93
N ARG A 145 -2.15 -5.02 2.54
CA ARG A 145 -1.31 -3.85 2.79
C ARG A 145 -1.95 -2.55 2.29
N ASP A 146 -2.59 -2.57 1.11
CA ASP A 146 -3.21 -1.37 0.55
C ASP A 146 -4.46 -0.95 1.33
N HIS A 147 -5.27 -1.91 1.78
CA HIS A 147 -6.42 -1.61 2.64
C HIS A 147 -5.98 -1.03 3.99
N ASP A 148 -4.93 -1.61 4.59
CA ASP A 148 -4.34 -1.13 5.83
C ASP A 148 -3.84 0.31 5.69
N LEU A 149 -3.09 0.60 4.61
CA LEU A 149 -2.61 1.95 4.31
C LEU A 149 -3.77 2.93 4.05
N ALA A 150 -4.83 2.52 3.35
CA ALA A 150 -5.98 3.37 3.09
C ALA A 150 -6.68 3.80 4.39
N LEU A 151 -6.84 2.87 5.35
CA LEU A 151 -7.39 3.20 6.67
C LEU A 151 -6.49 4.15 7.45
N LEU A 152 -5.17 3.92 7.45
CA LEU A 152 -4.22 4.78 8.14
C LEU A 152 -4.17 6.19 7.53
N ASN A 153 -4.15 6.29 6.20
CA ASN A 153 -4.15 7.56 5.47
C ASN A 153 -5.45 8.34 5.72
N LYS A 154 -6.61 7.67 5.70
CA LYS A 154 -7.91 8.30 6.01
C LYS A 154 -7.99 8.77 7.47
N ALA A 155 -7.46 7.99 8.41
CA ALA A 155 -7.37 8.43 9.80
C ALA A 155 -6.45 9.66 9.96
N ALA A 156 -5.31 9.68 9.27
CA ALA A 156 -4.39 10.81 9.27
C ALA A 156 -5.01 12.07 8.65
N TYR A 157 -5.78 11.92 7.56
CA TYR A 157 -6.57 12.99 6.95
C TYR A 157 -7.52 13.63 7.96
N HIS A 158 -8.37 12.83 8.62
CA HIS A 158 -9.30 13.33 9.62
C HIS A 158 -8.57 14.00 10.80
N MET A 159 -7.42 13.46 11.24
CA MET A 159 -6.61 14.11 12.26
C MET A 159 -6.11 15.49 11.83
N ALA A 160 -5.66 15.64 10.57
CA ALA A 160 -5.19 16.91 10.03
C ALA A 160 -6.32 17.94 9.90
N GLN A 161 -7.56 17.49 9.71
CA GLN A 161 -8.76 18.35 9.70
C GLN A 161 -9.31 18.70 11.09
N GLY A 162 -8.69 18.20 12.18
CA GLY A 162 -9.21 18.38 13.53
C GLY A 162 -10.42 17.49 13.85
N GLU A 163 -10.71 16.51 13.00
CA GLU A 163 -11.84 15.59 13.11
C GLU A 163 -11.46 14.34 13.92
N ALA A 164 -10.93 14.55 15.13
CA ALA A 164 -10.35 13.49 15.94
C ALA A 164 -11.33 12.31 16.21
N LEU A 165 -12.63 12.58 16.31
CA LEU A 165 -13.65 11.52 16.47
C LEU A 165 -13.83 10.68 15.20
N MET A 166 -13.72 11.30 14.01
CA MET A 166 -13.75 10.57 12.73
C MET A 166 -12.50 9.70 12.58
N ALA A 167 -11.33 10.23 12.92
CA ALA A 167 -10.10 9.44 12.96
C ALA A 167 -10.20 8.25 13.93
N LEU A 168 -10.81 8.46 15.12
CA LEU A 168 -11.03 7.40 16.10
C LEU A 168 -11.95 6.29 15.55
N GLN A 169 -13.00 6.67 14.81
CA GLN A 169 -13.87 5.72 14.15
C GLN A 169 -13.10 4.86 13.14
N VAL A 170 -12.27 5.49 12.29
CA VAL A 170 -11.45 4.77 11.29
C VAL A 170 -10.44 3.83 11.97
N TYR A 171 -9.79 4.24 13.07
CA TYR A 171 -8.94 3.33 13.86
C TYR A 171 -9.73 2.17 14.50
N GLY A 172 -11.02 2.36 14.73
CA GLY A 172 -11.95 1.32 15.19
C GLY A 172 -12.20 0.23 14.15
N ASP A 173 -12.19 0.59 12.86
CA ASP A 173 -12.38 -0.35 11.75
C ASP A 173 -11.21 -1.34 11.57
N ILE A 174 -10.02 -0.99 12.08
CA ILE A 174 -8.85 -1.88 12.12
C ILE A 174 -9.02 -2.89 13.26
N SER A 175 -9.67 -4.02 12.94
CA SER A 175 -9.99 -5.08 13.92
C SER A 175 -8.80 -5.99 14.21
N ARG A 176 -8.59 -6.36 15.48
CA ARG A 176 -7.57 -7.35 15.88
C ARG A 176 -7.79 -8.75 15.26
N LYS A 177 -9.04 -9.05 14.87
CA LYS A 177 -9.42 -10.32 14.24
C LYS A 177 -9.72 -10.14 12.75
N GLY A 178 -9.42 -8.97 12.19
CA GLY A 178 -9.77 -8.60 10.81
C GLY A 178 -8.78 -9.08 9.75
N GLY A 179 -7.65 -9.68 10.15
CA GLY A 179 -6.58 -10.10 9.25
C GLY A 179 -5.52 -9.02 8.97
N HIS A 180 -5.66 -7.84 9.59
CA HIS A 180 -4.72 -6.72 9.42
C HIS A 180 -3.32 -7.07 9.95
N ALA A 181 -2.30 -6.42 9.39
CA ALA A 181 -0.92 -6.58 9.87
C ALA A 181 -0.78 -6.15 11.34
N HIS A 182 0.12 -6.81 12.08
CA HIS A 182 0.33 -6.51 13.49
C HIS A 182 0.79 -5.07 13.71
N GLU A 183 1.62 -4.54 12.81
CA GLU A 183 2.08 -3.17 12.81
C GLU A 183 0.92 -2.18 12.60
N THR A 184 0.02 -2.45 11.65
CA THR A 184 -1.19 -1.65 11.41
C THR A 184 -2.07 -1.61 12.66
N ILE A 185 -2.27 -2.76 13.31
CA ILE A 185 -3.01 -2.85 14.57
C ILE A 185 -2.32 -2.00 15.64
N ALA A 186 -1.00 -2.13 15.82
CA ALA A 186 -0.27 -1.37 16.82
C ALA A 186 -0.37 0.15 16.59
N ILE A 187 -0.16 0.60 15.35
CA ILE A 187 -0.27 2.02 14.95
C ILE A 187 -1.67 2.55 15.23
N SER A 188 -2.71 1.82 14.83
CA SER A 188 -4.11 2.24 15.04
C SER A 188 -4.46 2.38 16.52
N ARG A 189 -3.94 1.49 17.39
CA ARG A 189 -4.19 1.55 18.83
C ARG A 189 -3.45 2.69 19.49
N LEU A 190 -2.23 2.99 19.05
CA LEU A 190 -1.49 4.16 19.50
C LEU A 190 -2.23 5.46 19.11
N GLY A 191 -2.71 5.56 17.86
CA GLY A 191 -3.51 6.69 17.39
C GLY A 191 -4.81 6.87 18.18
N ALA A 192 -5.58 5.79 18.35
CA ALA A 192 -6.82 5.80 19.14
C ALA A 192 -6.58 6.18 20.61
N SER A 193 -5.50 5.69 21.22
CA SER A 193 -5.13 6.02 22.61
C SER A 193 -4.82 7.50 22.77
N ARG A 194 -4.05 8.10 21.84
CA ARG A 194 -3.75 9.54 21.85
C ARG A 194 -5.01 10.40 21.76
N ILE A 195 -5.94 10.04 20.89
CA ILE A 195 -7.23 10.74 20.77
C ILE A 195 -8.03 10.64 22.07
N ARG A 196 -8.17 9.44 22.63
CA ARG A 196 -8.91 9.22 23.88
C ARG A 196 -8.30 10.00 25.05
N HIS A 197 -6.98 9.99 25.17
CA HIS A 197 -6.29 10.78 26.18
C HIS A 197 -6.56 12.27 26.02
N ALA A 198 -6.49 12.81 24.80
CA ALA A 198 -6.81 14.21 24.52
C ALA A 198 -8.27 14.59 24.85
N LEU A 199 -9.19 13.63 24.81
CA LEU A 199 -10.60 13.80 25.21
C LEU A 199 -10.81 13.66 26.74
N GLY A 200 -9.75 13.49 27.53
CA GLY A 200 -9.83 13.33 28.98
C GLY A 200 -10.21 11.92 29.45
N HIS A 201 -10.17 10.92 28.56
CA HIS A 201 -10.33 9.53 28.95
C HIS A 201 -8.96 9.01 29.41
N GLU A 202 -8.67 9.18 30.69
CA GLU A 202 -7.50 8.58 31.32
C GLU A 202 -7.71 7.05 31.38
N PHE A 203 -6.72 6.31 30.88
CA PHE A 203 -6.67 4.88 31.10
C PHE A 203 -5.94 4.64 32.43
N ASP A 204 -6.68 4.19 33.44
CA ASP A 204 -6.07 3.66 34.65
C ASP A 204 -5.28 2.40 34.27
N ALA A 205 -3.96 2.46 34.48
CA ALA A 205 -3.05 1.34 34.23
C ALA A 205 -2.85 0.49 35.49
N GLY A 206 -3.63 0.74 36.56
CA GLY A 206 -3.62 0.01 37.83
C GLY A 206 -4.14 -1.43 37.76
#